data_AF-A0A392Q8E2-F1
#
_entry.id   AF-A0A392Q8E2-F1
#
_cell.length_a   1.000
_cell.length_b   1.000
_cell.length_c   1.000
_cell.angle_alpha   90.00
_cell.angle_beta   90.00
_cell.angle_gamma   90.00
#
_symmetry.space_group_name_H-M   'P 1'
#
loop_
_entity.id
_entity.type
_entity.pdbx_description
1 polymer ?
#
loop_
_entity_poly.entity_id
_entity_poly.type
_entity_poly.pdbx_seq_one_letter_code
_entity_poly.pdbx_strand_id
1 'polypeptide(L)'
;MFYKPPEQQRKESRFWSLLYVGLSFVTLVVLSLRNYFFGIAGGKLIERILSLTFEKIVHQEIKWFDDPANSSGAVGARLSTDASTVKSLVVLAVLPMVLMQGMVQMKFLKGFSADAK
;
A
#
# COMPACT_ATOMS: atom_id res chain seq x y z
N MET A 1 30.59 32.79 13.55
CA MET A 1 30.14 33.38 12.27
C MET A 1 28.61 33.43 12.31
N PHE A 2 28.05 34.64 12.43
CA PHE A 2 26.61 35.01 12.42
C PHE A 2 25.65 34.44 13.51
N TYR A 3 25.76 34.96 14.74
CA TYR A 3 24.65 34.94 15.71
C TYR A 3 23.67 36.07 15.33
N LYS A 4 22.54 35.74 14.69
CA LYS A 4 21.44 36.69 14.43
C LYS A 4 20.83 37.15 15.78
N PRO A 5 20.39 38.41 15.93
CA PRO A 5 19.80 38.90 17.18
C PRO A 5 18.59 38.06 17.62
N PRO A 6 18.37 37.88 18.94
CA PRO A 6 17.41 36.91 19.50
C PRO A 6 15.95 37.12 19.05
N GLU A 7 15.61 38.35 18.64
CA GLU A 7 14.29 38.69 18.08
C GLU A 7 14.04 38.09 16.69
N GLN A 8 15.08 37.98 15.85
CA GLN A 8 14.97 37.39 14.50
C GLN A 8 14.88 35.86 14.55
N GLN A 9 15.57 35.22 15.50
CA GLN A 9 15.52 33.75 15.67
C GLN A 9 14.12 33.26 16.08
N ARG A 10 13.41 34.02 16.92
CA ARG A 10 12.04 33.68 17.36
C ARG A 10 11.03 33.75 16.22
N LYS A 11 11.15 34.72 15.30
CA LYS A 11 10.28 34.82 14.12
C LYS A 11 10.54 33.70 13.12
N GLU A 12 11.81 33.41 12.82
CA GLU A 12 12.18 32.31 11.91
C GLU A 12 11.73 30.96 12.49
N SER A 13 11.97 30.71 13.78
CA SER A 13 11.53 29.47 14.45
C SER A 13 10.00 29.25 14.36
N ARG A 14 9.20 30.31 14.60
CA ARG A 14 7.73 30.24 14.46
C ARG A 14 7.27 30.00 13.02
N PHE A 15 7.97 30.54 12.04
CA PHE A 15 7.66 30.32 10.63
C PHE A 15 7.93 28.87 10.22
N TRP A 16 9.11 28.35 10.57
CA TRP A 16 9.49 26.97 10.27
C TRP A 16 8.61 25.95 11.00
N SER A 17 8.22 26.21 12.25
CA SER A 17 7.34 25.31 13.00
C SER A 17 5.94 25.22 12.37
N LEU A 18 5.35 26.35 11.96
CA LEU A 18 4.07 26.37 11.23
C LEU A 18 4.16 25.62 9.90
N LEU A 19 5.27 25.78 9.17
CA LEU A 19 5.50 25.06 7.91
C LEU A 19 5.55 23.54 8.11
N TYR A 20 6.27 23.06 9.14
CA TYR A 20 6.34 21.62 9.46
C TYR A 20 4.99 21.03 9.88
N VAL A 21 4.17 21.79 10.61
CA VAL A 21 2.80 21.38 10.96
C VAL A 21 1.94 21.23 9.70
N GLY A 22 2.00 22.18 8.77
CA GLY A 22 1.31 22.09 7.49
C GLY A 22 1.74 20.88 6.66
N LEU A 23 3.05 20.66 6.53
CA LEU A 23 3.61 19.49 5.83
C LEU A 23 3.17 18.16 6.47
N SER A 24 3.05 18.10 7.79
CA SER A 24 2.59 16.91 8.51
C SER A 24 1.15 16.56 8.14
N PHE A 25 0.27 17.56 8.07
CA PHE A 25 -1.12 17.38 7.66
C PHE A 25 -1.24 16.92 6.20
N VAL A 26 -0.49 17.54 5.29
CA VAL A 26 -0.45 17.14 3.88
C VAL A 26 0.04 15.69 3.74
N THR A 27 1.09 15.32 4.47
CA THR A 27 1.65 13.97 4.44
C THR A 27 0.64 12.92 4.93
N LEU A 28 -0.13 13.22 5.98
CA LEU A 28 -1.21 12.34 6.45
C LEU A 28 -2.27 12.10 5.36
N VAL A 29 -2.73 13.17 4.70
CA VAL A 29 -3.73 13.06 3.62
C VAL A 29 -3.18 12.26 2.44
N VAL A 30 -1.95 12.56 2.01
CA VAL A 30 -1.30 11.87 0.86
C VAL A 30 -1.07 10.39 1.16
N LEU A 31 -0.63 10.02 2.37
CA LEU A 31 -0.44 8.62 2.76
C LEU A 31 -1.77 7.84 2.77
N SER A 32 -2.83 8.43 3.33
CA SER A 32 -4.16 7.82 3.34
C SER A 32 -4.71 7.61 1.93
N LEU A 33 -4.61 8.64 1.07
CA LEU A 33 -5.02 8.52 -0.32
C LEU A 33 -4.19 7.46 -1.06
N ARG A 34 -2.87 7.46 -0.91
CA ARG A 34 -1.99 6.48 -1.58
C ARG A 34 -2.36 5.05 -1.20
N ASN A 35 -2.59 4.78 0.08
CA ASN A 35 -2.99 3.45 0.55
C ASN A 35 -4.38 3.06 0.02
N TYR A 36 -5.33 4.00 -0.03
CA TYR A 36 -6.65 3.76 -0.59
C TYR A 36 -6.59 3.41 -2.08
N PHE A 37 -5.92 4.24 -2.88
CA PHE A 37 -5.77 3.98 -4.31
C PHE A 37 -5.00 2.69 -4.59
N PHE A 38 -3.98 2.38 -3.79
CA PHE A 38 -3.24 1.14 -3.91
C PHE A 38 -4.14 -0.09 -3.63
N GLY A 39 -5.02 -0.01 -2.61
CA GLY A 39 -5.99 -1.06 -2.32
C GLY A 39 -6.96 -1.31 -3.48
N ILE A 40 -7.52 -0.23 -4.06
CA ILE A 40 -8.42 -0.32 -5.22
C ILE A 40 -7.70 -0.86 -6.45
N ALA A 41 -6.49 -0.37 -6.75
CA ALA A 41 -5.69 -0.83 -7.88
C ALA A 41 -5.32 -2.31 -7.74
N GLY A 42 -4.92 -2.75 -6.55
CA GLY A 42 -4.62 -4.15 -6.25
C GLY A 42 -5.84 -5.05 -6.42
N GLY A 43 -7.00 -4.65 -5.88
CA GLY A 43 -8.25 -5.40 -6.05
C GLY A 43 -8.65 -5.55 -7.52
N LYS A 44 -8.63 -4.44 -8.26
CA LYS A 44 -8.98 -4.42 -9.70
C LYS A 44 -8.01 -5.24 -10.56
N LEU A 45 -6.72 -5.26 -10.20
CA LEU A 45 -5.74 -6.09 -10.88
C LEU A 45 -6.02 -7.59 -10.68
N ILE A 46 -6.30 -8.01 -9.44
CA ILE A 46 -6.64 -9.40 -9.12
C ILE A 46 -7.90 -9.82 -9.87
N GLU A 47 -8.95 -9.00 -9.84
CA GLU A 47 -10.21 -9.26 -10.55
C GLU A 47 -10.00 -9.41 -12.06
N ARG A 48 -9.15 -8.56 -12.66
CA ARG A 48 -8.82 -8.64 -14.08
C ARG A 48 -8.09 -9.92 -14.44
N ILE A 49 -7.11 -10.34 -13.64
CA ILE A 49 -6.35 -11.58 -13.88
C ILE A 49 -7.32 -12.77 -13.83
N LEU A 50 -8.18 -12.84 -12.82
CA LEU A 50 -9.13 -13.94 -12.67
C LEU A 50 -10.19 -13.97 -13.78
N SER A 51 -10.68 -12.80 -14.19
CA SER A 51 -11.64 -12.68 -15.29
C SER A 51 -11.05 -13.18 -16.61
N LEU A 52 -9.80 -12.79 -16.93
CA LEU A 52 -9.12 -13.25 -18.14
C LEU A 52 -8.87 -14.77 -18.11
N THR A 53 -8.45 -15.31 -16.96
CA THR A 53 -8.25 -16.76 -16.80
C THR A 53 -9.58 -17.51 -16.96
N PHE A 54 -10.66 -17.02 -16.34
CA PHE A 54 -11.98 -17.60 -16.48
C PHE A 54 -12.49 -17.55 -17.92
N GLU A 55 -12.34 -16.41 -18.60
CA GLU A 55 -12.72 -16.25 -20.00
C GLU A 55 -12.00 -17.28 -20.88
N LYS A 56 -10.68 -17.50 -20.67
CA LYS A 56 -9.93 -18.51 -21.43
C LYS A 56 -10.36 -19.93 -21.15
N ILE A 57 -10.75 -20.23 -19.92
CA ILE A 57 -11.22 -21.55 -19.50
C ILE A 57 -12.58 -21.87 -20.15
N VAL A 58 -13.53 -20.94 -20.11
CA VAL A 58 -14.90 -21.17 -20.63
C VAL A 58 -14.92 -21.43 -22.14
N HIS A 59 -13.94 -20.90 -22.88
CA HIS A 59 -13.81 -21.15 -24.32
C HIS A 59 -13.04 -22.44 -24.67
N GLN A 60 -12.71 -23.29 -23.70
CA GLN A 60 -12.08 -24.58 -24.00
C GLN A 60 -13.05 -25.62 -24.56
N GLU A 61 -12.49 -26.57 -25.33
CA GLU A 61 -13.24 -27.67 -25.91
C GLU A 61 -13.95 -28.50 -24.84
N ILE A 62 -15.17 -28.96 -25.10
CA ILE A 62 -15.98 -29.78 -24.16
C ILE A 62 -15.21 -31.03 -23.69
N LYS A 63 -14.43 -31.64 -24.60
CA LYS A 63 -13.57 -32.79 -24.29
C LYS A 63 -12.52 -32.51 -23.22
N TRP A 64 -12.11 -31.25 -23.05
CA TRP A 64 -11.18 -30.86 -21.98
C TRP A 64 -11.82 -30.98 -20.59
N PHE A 65 -13.13 -30.71 -20.49
CA PHE A 65 -13.91 -30.80 -19.25
C PHE A 65 -14.34 -32.23 -18.90
N ASP A 66 -14.26 -33.17 -19.83
CA ASP A 66 -14.54 -34.60 -19.59
C ASP A 66 -13.47 -35.26 -18.71
N ASP A 67 -12.27 -34.67 -18.61
CA ASP A 67 -11.25 -35.11 -17.67
C ASP A 67 -11.68 -34.77 -16.24
N PRO A 68 -11.74 -35.74 -15.30
CA PRO A 68 -12.09 -35.48 -13.90
C PRO A 68 -11.20 -34.41 -13.24
N ALA A 69 -9.96 -34.23 -13.70
CA ALA A 69 -9.04 -33.20 -13.23
C ALA A 69 -9.39 -31.77 -13.68
N ASN A 70 -10.20 -31.63 -14.73
CA ASN A 70 -10.64 -30.36 -15.33
C ASN A 70 -12.16 -30.16 -15.25
N SER A 71 -12.83 -30.97 -14.43
CA SER A 71 -14.24 -30.76 -14.09
C SER A 71 -14.48 -29.31 -13.61
N SER A 72 -15.68 -28.79 -13.84
CA SER A 72 -16.04 -27.42 -13.47
C SER A 72 -15.76 -27.09 -11.99
N GLY A 73 -15.97 -28.06 -11.09
CA GLY A 73 -15.63 -27.94 -9.68
C GLY A 73 -14.13 -27.88 -9.40
N ALA A 74 -13.32 -28.74 -10.05
CA ALA A 74 -11.87 -28.73 -9.92
C ALA A 74 -11.26 -27.41 -10.44
N VAL A 75 -11.80 -26.90 -11.54
CA VAL A 75 -11.34 -25.64 -12.15
C VAL A 75 -11.73 -24.43 -11.31
N GLY A 76 -12.95 -24.39 -10.77
CA GLY A 76 -13.39 -23.34 -9.85
C GLY A 76 -12.55 -23.32 -8.56
N ALA A 77 -12.22 -24.51 -8.02
CA ALA A 77 -11.33 -24.63 -6.86
C ALA A 77 -9.93 -24.08 -7.17
N ARG A 78 -9.32 -24.45 -8.32
CA ARG A 78 -8.02 -23.92 -8.76
C ARG A 78 -8.05 -22.41 -8.94
N LEU A 79 -9.08 -21.87 -9.58
CA LEU A 79 -9.22 -20.42 -9.79
C LEU A 79 -9.36 -19.67 -8.46
N SER A 80 -10.08 -20.23 -7.49
CA SER A 80 -10.17 -19.68 -6.13
C SER A 80 -8.83 -19.75 -5.40
N THR A 81 -8.08 -20.84 -5.55
CA THR A 81 -6.72 -20.97 -5.00
C THR A 81 -5.77 -19.94 -5.63
N ASP A 82 -5.82 -19.76 -6.95
CA ASP A 82 -5.01 -18.77 -7.66
C ASP A 82 -5.36 -17.34 -7.20
N ALA A 83 -6.66 -17.03 -7.04
CA ALA A 83 -7.12 -15.76 -6.48
C ALA A 83 -6.52 -15.49 -5.10
N SER A 84 -6.58 -16.50 -4.22
CA SER A 84 -6.03 -16.40 -2.86
C SER A 84 -4.51 -16.25 -2.86
N THR A 85 -3.82 -16.91 -3.79
CA THR A 85 -2.36 -16.87 -3.93
C THR A 85 -1.89 -15.50 -4.41
N VAL A 86 -2.50 -14.97 -5.47
CA VAL A 86 -2.18 -13.62 -5.99
C VAL A 86 -2.49 -12.57 -4.93
N LYS A 87 -3.63 -12.66 -4.25
CA LYS A 87 -3.95 -11.77 -3.13
C LYS A 87 -2.88 -11.83 -2.03
N SER A 88 -2.43 -13.02 -1.67
CA SER A 88 -1.39 -13.21 -0.65
C SER A 88 -0.05 -12.63 -1.07
N LEU A 89 0.34 -12.75 -2.35
CA LEU A 89 1.55 -12.13 -2.89
C LEU A 89 1.49 -10.59 -2.84
N VAL A 90 0.34 -10.01 -3.22
CA VAL A 90 0.14 -8.56 -3.10
C VAL A 90 0.25 -8.12 -1.65
N VAL A 91 -0.40 -8.83 -0.71
CA VAL A 91 -0.29 -8.52 0.72
C VAL A 91 1.15 -8.65 1.19
N LEU A 92 1.87 -9.70 0.80
CA LEU A 92 3.26 -9.93 1.18
C LEU A 92 4.19 -8.83 0.66
N ALA A 93 3.94 -8.28 -0.53
CA ALA A 93 4.72 -7.18 -1.08
C ALA A 93 4.41 -5.83 -0.38
N VAL A 94 3.16 -5.62 0.01
CA VAL A 94 2.65 -4.31 0.49
C VAL A 94 2.80 -4.14 1.99
N LEU A 95 2.56 -5.20 2.75
CA LEU A 95 2.68 -5.20 4.20
C LEU A 95 4.05 -4.68 4.69
N PRO A 96 5.21 -5.19 4.21
CA PRO A 96 6.51 -4.67 4.63
C PRO A 96 6.71 -3.21 4.22
N MET A 97 6.18 -2.78 3.06
CA MET A 97 6.27 -1.38 2.64
C MET A 97 5.53 -0.44 3.61
N VAL A 98 4.33 -0.83 4.06
CA VAL A 98 3.54 -0.08 5.05
C VAL A 98 4.24 -0.09 6.42
N LEU A 99 4.78 -1.23 6.85
CA LEU A 99 5.52 -1.35 8.11
C LEU A 99 6.78 -0.48 8.12
N MET A 100 7.53 -0.44 7.01
CA MET A 100 8.71 0.42 6.86
C MET A 100 8.36 1.90 7.01
N GLN A 101 7.23 2.34 6.46
CA GLN A 101 6.76 3.73 6.64
C GLN A 101 6.42 4.04 8.10
N GLY A 102 5.74 3.12 8.79
CA GLY A 102 5.46 3.26 10.23
C GLY A 102 6.73 3.32 11.07
N MET A 103 7.74 2.50 10.77
CA MET A 103 9.03 2.52 11.47
C MET A 103 9.79 3.84 11.25
N VAL A 104 9.77 4.40 10.04
CA VAL A 104 10.37 5.71 9.76
C VAL A 104 9.69 6.82 10.57
N GLN A 105 8.35 6.82 10.65
CA GLN A 105 7.62 7.78 11.49
C GLN A 105 7.92 7.63 12.97
N MET A 106 8.01 6.39 13.47
CA MET A 106 8.36 6.11 14.87
C MET A 106 9.78 6.57 15.21
N LYS A 107 10.76 6.38 14.30
CA LYS A 107 12.12 6.89 14.48
C LYS A 107 12.16 8.42 14.50
N PHE A 108 11.40 9.07 13.63
CA PHE A 108 11.28 10.52 13.61
C PHE A 108 10.70 11.07 14.92
N LEU A 109 9.61 10.47 15.43
CA LEU A 109 9.01 10.86 16.72
C LEU A 109 9.98 10.68 17.89
N LYS A 110 10.76 9.59 17.91
CA LYS A 110 11.80 9.38 18.92
C LYS A 110 12.92 10.41 18.82
N GLY A 111 13.31 10.83 17.61
CA GLY A 111 14.27 11.92 17.41
C GLY A 111 13.78 13.24 18.00
N PHE A 112 12.55 13.63 17.69
CA PHE A 112 11.93 14.83 18.29
C PHE A 112 11.80 14.74 19.81
N SER A 113 11.48 13.55 20.35
CA SER A 113 11.41 13.34 21.80
C SER A 113 12.78 13.37 22.48
N ALA A 114 13.86 13.03 21.77
CA ALA A 114 15.21 13.08 22.30
C ALA A 114 15.76 14.52 22.32
N ASP A 115 15.42 15.34 21.32
CA ASP A 115 15.73 16.79 21.31
C ASP A 115 14.91 17.60 22.33
N ALA A 116 13.75 17.07 22.76
CA ALA A 116 12.86 17.75 23.71
C ALA A 116 13.22 17.53 25.20
N LYS A 117 14.17 16.64 25.51
CA LYS A 117 14.58 16.29 26.89
C LYS A 117 16.00 16.77 27.17
#